data_AF-A0A2A6MA80-F1
#
_entry.id   AF-A0A2A6MA80-F1
#
_cell.length_a   1.000
_cell.length_b   1.000
_cell.length_c   1.000
_cell.angle_alpha   90.00
_cell.angle_beta   90.00
_cell.angle_gamma   90.00
#
_symmetry.space_group_name_H-M   'P 1'
#
loop_
_entity.id
_entity.type
_entity.pdbx_description
1 polymer ?
#
loop_
_entity_poly.entity_id
_entity_poly.type
_entity_poly.pdbx_seq_one_letter_code
_entity_poly.pdbx_strand_id
1 'polypeptide(L)' 'METEVELVEQVVSDWCEVHQVDPKSHTAVMEGLRVLYLMREFDMKNRRQLLKALLDSDEGLSPEA' A
#
# COMPACT_ATOMS: atom_id res chain seq x y z
N MET A 1 4.89 15.51 -12.96
CA MET A 1 4.18 14.23 -13.09
C MET A 1 4.86 13.30 -12.12
N GLU A 2 4.15 12.79 -11.13
CA GLU A 2 4.72 11.85 -10.16
C GLU A 2 5.13 10.57 -10.88
N THR A 3 6.31 10.05 -10.57
CA THR A 3 6.79 8.77 -11.09
C THR A 3 6.12 7.61 -10.35
N GLU A 4 6.11 6.42 -10.96
CA GLU A 4 5.60 5.22 -10.31
C GLU A 4 6.29 4.94 -8.97
N VAL A 5 7.61 5.16 -8.90
CA VAL A 5 8.40 4.96 -7.68
C VAL A 5 7.95 5.93 -6.59
N GLU A 6 7.84 7.22 -6.90
CA GLU A 6 7.38 8.24 -5.95
C GLU A 6 5.96 7.95 -5.46
N LEU A 7 5.06 7.50 -6.34
CA LEU A 7 3.69 7.13 -5.97
C LEU A 7 3.69 5.93 -5.01
N VAL A 8 4.47 4.89 -5.29
CA VAL A 8 4.59 3.71 -4.42
C VAL A 8 5.16 4.11 -3.05
N GLU A 9 6.24 4.88 -3.02
CA GLU A 9 6.87 5.33 -1.77
C GLU A 9 5.89 6.13 -0.91
N GLN A 10 5.09 7.02 -1.51
CA GLN A 10 4.09 7.79 -0.78
C GLN A 10 2.97 6.93 -0.23
N VAL A 11 2.42 5.99 -1.02
CA VAL A 11 1.33 5.12 -0.57
C VAL A 11 1.79 4.20 0.57
N VAL A 12 2.99 3.61 0.45
CA VAL A 12 3.55 2.75 1.51
C VAL A 12 3.86 3.56 2.77
N SER A 13 4.36 4.78 2.62
CA SER A 13 4.63 5.66 3.77
C SER A 13 3.33 6.00 4.51
N ASP A 14 2.26 6.35 3.79
CA ASP A 14 0.94 6.59 4.40
C ASP A 14 0.40 5.34 5.12
N TRP A 15 0.54 4.16 4.51
CA TRP A 15 0.10 2.91 5.12
C TRP A 15 0.90 2.60 6.39
N CYS A 16 2.22 2.84 6.37
CA CYS A 16 3.09 2.67 7.54
C CYS A 16 2.72 3.62 8.68
N GLU A 17 2.37 4.87 8.38
CA GLU A 17 1.89 5.83 9.39
C GLU A 17 0.60 5.37 10.06
N VAL A 18 -0.37 4.85 9.28
CA VAL A 18 -1.63 4.31 9.81
C VAL A 18 -1.38 3.13 10.75
N HIS A 19 -0.51 2.20 10.34
CA HIS A 19 -0.25 0.96 11.08
C HIS A 19 0.89 1.06 12.10
N GLN A 20 1.56 2.22 12.22
CA GLN A 20 2.74 2.43 13.06
C GLN A 20 3.87 1.42 12.77
N VAL A 21 4.11 1.14 11.48
CA VAL A 21 5.13 0.21 10.98
C VAL A 21 6.37 0.99 10.55
N ASP A 22 7.57 0.45 10.80
CA ASP A 22 8.81 1.03 10.27
C ASP A 22 8.80 0.96 8.72
N PRO A 23 8.92 2.08 7.99
CA PRO A 23 8.94 2.08 6.52
C PRO A 23 10.12 1.31 5.91
N LYS A 24 11.12 0.93 6.70
CA LYS A 24 12.24 0.06 6.26
C LYS A 24 12.02 -1.42 6.59
N SER A 25 10.92 -1.77 7.24
CA SER A 25 10.60 -3.15 7.61
C SER A 25 10.31 -4.01 6.38
N HIS A 26 10.45 -5.33 6.54
CA HIS A 26 10.02 -6.29 5.53
C HIS A 26 8.53 -6.14 5.19
N THR A 27 7.69 -5.81 6.18
CA THR A 27 6.26 -5.54 5.97
C THR A 27 6.03 -4.38 5.02
N ALA A 28 6.72 -3.25 5.21
CA ALA A 28 6.62 -2.09 4.32
C ALA A 28 7.04 -2.42 2.88
N VAL A 29 8.08 -3.25 2.71
CA VAL A 29 8.51 -3.74 1.39
C VAL A 29 7.41 -4.59 0.73
N MET A 30 6.78 -5.50 1.48
CA MET A 30 5.70 -6.33 0.97
C MET A 30 4.49 -5.49 0.54
N GLU A 31 4.12 -4.46 1.30
CA GLU A 31 3.06 -3.54 0.89
C GLU A 31 3.45 -2.73 -0.35
N GLY A 32 4.72 -2.35 -0.51
CA GLY A 32 5.21 -1.75 -1.76
C GLY A 32 5.02 -2.65 -2.98
N LEU A 33 5.30 -3.95 -2.85
CA LEU A 33 5.01 -4.93 -3.91
C LEU A 33 3.51 -5.06 -4.18
N ARG A 34 2.68 -4.96 -3.14
CA ARG A 34 1.22 -5.00 -3.26
C ARG A 34 0.67 -3.77 -3.99
N VAL A 35 1.21 -2.57 -3.71
CA VAL A 35 0.88 -1.35 -4.47
C VAL A 35 1.23 -1.55 -5.95
N LEU A 36 2.43 -2.04 -6.26
CA LEU A 36 2.83 -2.32 -7.64
C LEU A 36 1.89 -3.31 -8.33
N TYR A 37 1.46 -4.36 -7.62
CA TYR A 37 0.46 -5.30 -8.12
C TYR A 37 -0.87 -4.59 -8.45
N LEU A 38 -1.38 -3.77 -7.53
CA LEU A 38 -2.62 -3.01 -7.74
C LEU A 38 -2.54 -2.06 -8.94
N MET A 39 -1.40 -1.39 -9.11
CA MET A 39 -1.15 -0.50 -10.24
C MET A 39 -1.13 -1.25 -11.58
N ARG A 40 -0.57 -2.46 -11.61
CA ARG A 40 -0.41 -3.25 -12.85
C ARG A 40 -1.67 -4.01 -13.22
N GLU A 41 -2.30 -4.67 -12.26
CA GLU A 41 -3.46 -5.53 -12.50
C GLU A 41 -4.74 -4.70 -12.73
N PHE A 42 -4.90 -3.58 -12.02
CA PHE A 42 -6.14 -2.80 -12.02
C PHE A 42 -5.97 -1.38 -12.61
N ASP A 43 -4.82 -1.08 -13.23
CA ASP A 43 -4.44 0.26 -13.76
C ASP A 43 -4.65 1.41 -12.76
N MET A 44 -4.54 1.12 -11.46
CA MET A 44 -4.74 2.12 -10.41
C MET A 44 -3.54 3.07 -10.34
N LYS A 45 -3.76 4.37 -10.52
CA LYS A 45 -2.69 5.40 -10.51
C LYS A 45 -2.96 6.55 -9.55
N ASN A 46 -3.95 6.38 -8.66
CA ASN A 46 -4.33 7.40 -7.69
C ASN A 46 -3.91 6.98 -6.28
N ARG A 47 -3.08 7.80 -5.62
CA ARG A 47 -2.59 7.58 -4.26
C ARG A 47 -3.69 7.22 -3.26
N ARG A 48 -4.82 7.94 -3.25
CA ARG A 48 -5.92 7.69 -2.29
C ARG A 48 -6.62 6.37 -2.55
N GLN A 49 -6.82 6.02 -3.83
CA GLN A 49 -7.44 4.74 -4.19
C GLN A 49 -6.52 3.55 -3.84
N LEU A 50 -5.22 3.68 -4.11
CA LEU A 50 -4.22 2.68 -3.75
C LEU A 50 -4.14 2.48 -2.23
N LEU A 51 -4.04 3.57 -1.46
CA LEU A 51 -4.04 3.50 0.01
C LEU A 51 -5.32 2.85 0.54
N LYS A 52 -6.49 3.25 0.02
CA LYS A 52 -7.76 2.63 0.43
C LYS A 52 -7.78 1.13 0.15
N ALA A 53 -7.31 0.69 -1.01
CA ALA A 53 -7.27 -0.72 -1.36
C ALA A 53 -6.34 -1.53 -0.46
N LEU A 54 -5.21 -0.96 -0.01
CA LEU A 54 -4.37 -1.59 1.01
C LEU A 54 -5.12 -1.72 2.35
N LEU A 55 -5.68 -0.62 2.86
CA LEU A 55 -6.36 -0.63 4.16
C LEU A 55 -7.58 -1.59 4.19
N ASP A 56 -8.42 -1.57 3.15
CA ASP A 56 -9.58 -2.47 3.04
C ASP A 56 -9.18 -3.94 3.05
N SER A 57 -7.99 -4.24 2.52
CA SER A 57 -7.49 -5.60 2.41
C SER A 57 -6.87 -6.14 3.70
N ASP A 58 -6.57 -5.25 4.65
CA ASP A 58 -6.14 -5.60 6.01
C ASP A 58 -7.35 -5.89 6.92
N GLU A 59 -8.47 -5.21 6.70
CA GLU A 59 -9.73 -5.45 7.43
C GLU A 59 -10.30 -6.87 7.19
N GLY A 60 -9.89 -7.54 6.12
CA GLY A 60 -10.24 -8.94 5.84
C GLY A 60 -9.50 -9.98 6.70
N LEU A 61 -8.50 -9.58 7.50
CA LEU A 61 -7.68 -10.44 8.35
C LEU A 61 -8.15 -10.45 9.81
N SER A 62 -9.46 -10.42 10.06
CA SER A 62 -9.98 -10.66 11.42
C SER A 62 -9.62 -12.09 11.86
N PRO A 63 -9.02 -12.28 13.06
CA PRO A 63 -8.64 -13.60 13.57
C PRO A 63 -9.83 -14.51 13.97
N GLU A 64 -11.06 -14.15 13.61
CA GLU A 64 -12.29 -14.90 13.92
C GLU A 64 -12.88 -15.68 12.73
N ALA A 65 -12.10 -15.95 11.67
CA ALA A 65 -12.50 -16.81 10.54
C ALA A 65 -12.07 -18.27 10.72
#